data_AF-A0A963VF68-F1
#
_entry.id   AF-A0A963VF68-F1
#
_cell.length_a   1.000
_cell.length_b   1.000
_cell.length_c   1.000
_cell.angle_alpha   90.00
_cell.angle_beta   90.00
_cell.angle_gamma   90.00
#
_symmetry.space_group_name_H-M   'P 1'
#
loop_
_entity.id
_entity.type
_entity.pdbx_description
1 polymer ?
#
loop_
_entity_poly.entity_id
_entity_poly.type
_entity_poly.pdbx_seq_one_letter_code
_entity_poly.pdbx_strand_id
1 'polypeptide(L)'
;GFLSVLMGIGGGSFGVPLMSLYGVPIHRAVATAAGFGVVIAMPSVTGFLMTATEGAPPYTAGAVNLPAFTLVIAMTLVTTPWGVRLAHAMDPAPLRKVFAGFLAVVALNMLRKVA
;
A
#
# COMPACT_ATOMS: atom_id res chain seq x y z
N GLY A 1 1.70 -6.88 17.95
CA GLY A 1 2.07 -7.97 17.03
C GLY A 1 1.05 -8.12 15.91
N PHE A 2 -0.11 -8.69 16.21
CA PHE A 2 -1.17 -9.03 15.24
C PHE A 2 -1.87 -7.82 14.56
N LEU A 3 -2.17 -6.77 15.32
CA LEU A 3 -2.82 -5.55 14.79
C LEU A 3 -1.96 -4.78 13.78
N SER A 4 -0.63 -4.91 13.84
CA SER A 4 0.31 -4.27 12.90
C SER A 4 0.33 -4.98 11.53
N VAL A 5 0.15 -6.31 11.54
CA VAL A 5 0.12 -7.15 10.33
C VAL A 5 -1.22 -7.00 9.60
N LEU A 6 -2.34 -6.90 10.34
CA LEU A 6 -3.68 -6.79 9.76
C LEU A 6 -3.97 -5.44 9.12
N MET A 7 -3.35 -4.37 9.58
CA MET A 7 -3.68 -3.04 9.08
C MET A 7 -3.07 -2.78 7.69
N GLY A 8 -2.06 -3.54 7.25
CA GLY A 8 -1.39 -3.30 5.97
C GLY A 8 -0.73 -1.90 5.88
N ILE A 9 -0.46 -1.27 7.03
CA ILE A 9 -0.14 0.16 7.14
C ILE A 9 1.36 0.46 7.27
N GLY A 10 2.21 -0.55 7.47
CA GLY A 10 3.62 -0.38 7.85
C GLY A 10 4.45 0.54 6.95
N GLY A 11 4.10 0.66 5.66
CA GLY A 11 4.76 1.58 4.75
C GLY A 11 4.15 2.98 4.75
N GLY A 12 2.97 3.13 4.14
CA GLY A 12 2.38 4.43 3.79
C GLY A 12 1.68 5.16 4.94
N SER A 13 0.65 4.56 5.52
CA SER A 13 -0.28 5.31 6.39
C SER A 13 0.27 5.59 7.79
N PHE A 14 1.26 4.84 8.28
CA PHE A 14 2.02 5.19 9.51
C PHE A 14 3.44 5.71 9.23
N GLY A 15 4.14 5.17 8.24
CA GLY A 15 5.53 5.58 7.95
C GLY A 15 5.64 7.03 7.49
N VAL A 16 4.74 7.49 6.62
CA VAL A 16 4.74 8.87 6.11
C VAL A 16 4.45 9.91 7.20
N PRO A 17 3.38 9.80 8.02
CA PRO A 17 3.12 10.79 9.06
C PRO A 17 4.16 10.77 10.17
N LEU A 18 4.73 9.60 10.52
CA LEU A 18 5.81 9.51 11.51
C LEU A 18 7.05 10.29 11.04
N MET A 19 7.51 10.04 9.82
CA MET A 19 8.67 10.78 9.26
C MET A 19 8.38 12.26 9.09
N SER A 20 7.15 12.61 8.70
CA SER A 20 6.73 14.02 8.63
C SER A 20 6.72 14.69 10.02
N LEU A 21 6.45 13.96 11.10
CA LEU A 21 6.51 14.46 12.48
C LEU A 21 7.96 14.74 12.91
N TYR A 22 8.91 13.92 12.46
CA TYR A 22 10.35 14.13 12.66
C TYR A 22 10.98 15.16 11.70
N GLY A 23 10.18 15.92 10.95
CA GLY A 23 10.66 16.99 10.07
C GLY A 23 11.25 16.51 8.73
N VAL A 24 11.08 15.24 8.36
CA VAL A 24 11.52 14.73 7.06
C VAL A 24 10.63 15.29 5.94
N PRO A 25 11.19 15.76 4.82
CA PRO A 25 10.39 16.24 3.70
C PRO A 25 9.46 15.15 3.17
N ILE A 26 8.20 15.51 2.90
CA ILE A 26 7.12 14.57 2.59
C ILE A 26 7.44 13.65 1.39
N HIS A 27 8.14 14.14 0.38
CA HIS A 27 8.59 13.33 -0.76
C HIS A 27 9.52 12.18 -0.33
N ARG A 28 10.46 12.44 0.58
CA ARG A 28 11.35 11.40 1.13
C ARG A 28 10.60 10.47 2.09
N ALA A 29 9.70 11.02 2.89
CA ALA A 29 8.85 10.23 3.76
C ALA A 29 8.02 9.21 2.96
N VAL A 30 7.37 9.65 1.87
CA VAL A 30 6.59 8.81 0.94
C VAL A 30 7.47 7.79 0.22
N ALA A 31 8.65 8.19 -0.26
CA ALA A 31 9.57 7.27 -0.93
C ALA A 31 10.04 6.13 0.01
N THR A 32 10.38 6.47 1.26
CA THR A 32 10.88 5.51 2.24
C THR A 32 9.77 4.57 2.71
N ALA A 33 8.58 5.12 2.94
CA ALA A 33 7.34 4.38 3.19
C ALA A 33 7.03 3.36 2.09
N ALA A 34 7.14 3.75 0.81
CA ALA A 34 6.94 2.84 -0.31
C ALA A 34 7.98 1.71 -0.34
N GLY A 35 9.24 2.01 0.02
CA GLY A 35 10.29 1.01 0.16
C GLY A 35 9.95 -0.10 1.17
N PHE A 36 9.42 0.25 2.34
CA PHE A 36 8.94 -0.74 3.31
C PHE A 36 7.82 -1.62 2.74
N GLY A 37 6.93 -1.07 1.92
CA GLY A 37 5.88 -1.83 1.25
C GLY A 37 6.44 -2.94 0.36
N VAL A 38 7.49 -2.66 -0.41
CA VAL A 38 8.16 -3.65 -1.28
C VAL A 38 8.81 -4.76 -0.45
N VAL A 39 9.49 -4.39 0.63
CA VAL A 39 10.16 -5.36 1.54
C VAL A 39 9.15 -6.28 2.21
N ILE A 40 7.97 -5.79 2.56
CA ILE A 40 6.89 -6.61 3.15
C ILE A 40 6.20 -7.46 2.07
N ALA A 41 6.02 -6.92 0.85
CA ALA A 41 5.35 -7.63 -0.23
C ALA A 41 6.11 -8.89 -0.69
N MET A 42 7.45 -8.86 -0.72
CA MET A 42 8.28 -9.99 -1.17
C MET A 42 8.03 -11.29 -0.39
N PRO A 43 8.13 -11.35 0.95
CA PRO A 43 7.81 -12.55 1.71
C PRO A 43 6.32 -12.89 1.66
N SER A 44 5.42 -11.90 1.59
CA SER A 44 3.99 -12.17 1.45
C SER A 44 3.66 -12.92 0.16
N VAL A 45 4.14 -12.44 -1.00
CA VAL A 45 3.92 -13.10 -2.30
C VAL A 45 4.54 -14.51 -2.30
N THR A 46 5.74 -14.64 -1.74
CA THR A 46 6.42 -15.94 -1.63
C THR A 46 5.59 -16.92 -0.78
N GLY A 47 5.05 -16.48 0.36
CA GLY A 47 4.21 -17.31 1.23
C GLY A 47 2.88 -17.73 0.57
N PHE A 48 2.25 -16.83 -0.19
CA PHE A 48 1.02 -17.14 -0.93
C PHE A 48 1.27 -18.12 -2.10
N LEU A 49 2.42 -18.04 -2.75
CA LEU A 49 2.81 -18.98 -3.81
C LEU A 49 3.13 -20.38 -3.26
N MET A 50 3.65 -20.47 -2.03
CA MET A 50 3.97 -21.75 -1.37
C MET A 50 2.76 -22.42 -0.69
N THR A 51 1.64 -21.72 -0.54
CA THR A 51 0.40 -22.26 0.05
C THR A 51 -0.36 -23.09 -0.98
N ALA A 52 -0.53 -24.39 -0.76
CA ALA A 52 -1.38 -25.23 -1.60
C ALA A 52 -2.86 -24.95 -1.33
N THR A 53 -3.65 -24.74 -2.39
CA THR A 53 -5.11 -24.55 -2.30
C THR A 53 -5.82 -25.76 -2.91
N GLU A 54 -6.55 -26.52 -2.09
CA GLU A 54 -7.42 -27.60 -2.57
C GLU A 54 -8.72 -27.01 -3.14
N GLY A 55 -9.14 -27.44 -4.34
CA GLY A 55 -10.35 -26.94 -5.02
C GLY A 55 -10.19 -25.61 -5.77
N ALA A 56 -8.96 -25.24 -6.15
CA ALA A 56 -8.68 -23.94 -6.75
C ALA A 56 -9.28 -23.74 -8.16
N PRO A 57 -9.76 -22.53 -8.51
CA PRO A 57 -10.19 -22.17 -9.86
C PRO A 57 -9.09 -22.44 -10.92
N PRO A 58 -9.44 -22.63 -12.21
CA PRO A 58 -8.46 -22.81 -13.26
C PRO A 58 -7.47 -21.64 -13.28
N TYR A 59 -6.18 -21.92 -13.50
CA TYR A 59 -5.07 -20.95 -13.49
C TYR A 59 -4.64 -20.42 -12.10
N THR A 60 -4.81 -21.19 -11.04
CA THR A 60 -4.26 -20.85 -9.71
C THR A 60 -2.91 -21.53 -9.48
N ALA A 61 -1.87 -20.78 -9.10
CA ALA A 61 -0.58 -21.32 -8.67
C ALA A 61 -0.41 -21.01 -7.17
N GLY A 62 -0.41 -22.05 -6.34
CA GLY A 62 -0.51 -21.89 -4.88
C GLY A 62 -1.88 -21.36 -4.46
N ALA A 63 -1.90 -20.28 -3.65
CA ALA A 63 -3.11 -19.53 -3.28
C ALA A 63 -3.34 -18.28 -4.15
N VAL A 64 -2.55 -18.09 -5.22
CA VAL A 64 -2.59 -16.91 -6.08
C VAL A 64 -3.25 -17.26 -7.42
N ASN A 65 -4.33 -16.57 -7.75
CA ASN A 65 -4.97 -16.66 -9.07
C ASN A 65 -4.14 -15.87 -10.09
N LEU A 66 -3.49 -16.56 -11.04
CA LEU A 66 -2.59 -15.96 -12.03
C LEU A 66 -3.26 -14.88 -12.90
N PRO A 67 -4.49 -15.08 -13.44
CA PRO A 67 -5.15 -14.03 -14.21
C PRO A 67 -5.50 -12.80 -13.36
N ALA A 68 -5.97 -12.97 -12.13
CA ALA A 68 -6.23 -11.84 -11.24
C ALA A 68 -4.93 -11.10 -10.88
N PHE A 69 -3.86 -11.85 -10.59
CA PHE A 69 -2.55 -11.29 -10.26
C PHE A 69 -1.95 -10.48 -11.41
N THR A 70 -1.99 -11.01 -12.63
CA THR A 70 -1.47 -10.31 -13.82
C THR A 70 -2.28 -9.06 -14.14
N LEU A 71 -3.61 -9.11 -14.02
CA LEU A 71 -4.47 -7.95 -14.24
C LEU A 71 -4.20 -6.83 -13.22
N VAL A 72 -4.08 -7.19 -11.93
CA VAL A 72 -3.75 -6.21 -10.88
C VAL A 72 -2.37 -5.60 -11.10
N ILE A 73 -1.36 -6.39 -11.47
CA ILE A 73 -0.02 -5.87 -11.79
C ILE A 73 -0.08 -4.94 -13.00
N ALA A 74 -0.75 -5.35 -14.09
CA ALA A 74 -0.85 -4.52 -15.28
C ALA A 74 -1.50 -3.16 -14.98
N MET A 75 -2.64 -3.16 -14.29
CA MET A 75 -3.33 -1.94 -13.89
C MET A 75 -2.49 -1.08 -12.94
N THR A 76 -1.74 -1.71 -12.03
CA THR A 76 -0.84 -1.01 -11.12
C THR A 76 0.29 -0.34 -11.89
N LEU A 77 0.99 -1.07 -12.78
CA LEU A 77 2.09 -0.54 -13.59
C LEU A 77 1.65 0.63 -14.50
N VAL A 78 0.40 0.64 -14.95
CA VAL A 78 -0.17 1.76 -15.72
C VAL A 78 -0.50 2.96 -14.81
N THR A 79 -1.07 2.71 -13.63
CA THR A 79 -1.59 3.77 -12.74
C THR A 79 -0.50 4.40 -11.87
N THR A 80 0.48 3.61 -11.41
CA THR A 80 1.61 4.06 -10.58
C THR A 80 2.38 5.24 -11.16
N PRO A 81 2.81 5.26 -12.45
CA PRO A 81 3.58 6.38 -12.98
C PRO A 81 2.79 7.69 -13.01
N TRP A 82 1.47 7.64 -13.21
CA TRP A 82 0.60 8.82 -13.13
C TRP A 82 0.55 9.35 -11.70
N GLY A 83 0.39 8.47 -10.71
CA GLY A 83 0.41 8.84 -9.29
C GLY A 83 1.76 9.41 -8.85
N VAL A 84 2.88 8.80 -9.26
CA VAL A 84 4.23 9.26 -8.91
C VAL A 84 4.54 10.63 -9.54
N ARG A 85 4.15 10.85 -10.80
CA ARG A 85 4.31 12.14 -11.47
C ARG A 85 3.51 13.23 -10.77
N LEU A 86 2.25 12.96 -10.44
CA LEU A 86 1.40 13.90 -9.73
C LEU A 86 1.99 14.23 -8.35
N ALA A 87 2.44 13.22 -7.60
CA ALA A 87 3.05 13.41 -6.29
C ALA A 87 4.33 14.23 -6.33
N HIS A 88 5.22 14.02 -7.32
CA HIS A 88 6.47 14.78 -7.47
C HIS A 88 6.28 16.18 -8.05
N ALA A 89 5.20 16.41 -8.82
CA ALA A 89 4.89 17.72 -9.37
C ALA A 89 4.20 18.65 -8.36
N MET A 90 3.70 18.11 -7.23
CA MET A 90 3.02 18.88 -6.20
C MET A 90 4.00 19.46 -5.18
N ASP A 91 3.74 20.70 -4.75
CA ASP A 91 4.48 21.29 -3.64
C ASP A 91 4.25 20.52 -2.32
N PRO A 92 5.21 20.53 -1.38
CA PRO A 92 5.12 19.79 -0.12
C PRO A 92 3.88 20.16 0.73
N ALA A 93 3.47 21.42 0.71
CA ALA A 93 2.36 21.93 1.51
C ALA A 93 0.99 21.40 1.05
N PRO A 94 0.58 21.50 -0.23
CA PRO A 94 -0.66 20.90 -0.70
C PRO A 94 -0.63 19.37 -0.61
N LEU A 95 0.51 18.72 -0.88
CA LEU A 95 0.63 17.26 -0.78
C LEU A 95 0.34 16.76 0.65
N ARG A 96 0.84 17.48 1.67
CA ARG A 96 0.58 17.16 3.07
C ARG A 96 -0.90 17.30 3.44
N LYS A 97 -1.59 18.34 2.91
CA LYS A 97 -3.02 18.55 3.15
C LYS A 97 -3.87 17.45 2.52
N VAL A 98 -3.58 17.08 1.27
CA VAL A 98 -4.29 16.00 0.56
C VAL A 98 -4.09 14.66 1.29
N PHE A 99 -2.86 14.37 1.71
CA PHE A 99 -2.58 13.15 2.47
C PHE A 99 -3.31 13.12 3.84
N ALA A 100 -3.35 14.25 4.55
CA ALA A 100 -4.10 14.35 5.80
C ALA A 100 -5.62 14.15 5.57
N GLY A 101 -6.17 14.72 4.50
CA GLY A 101 -7.56 14.51 4.10
C GLY A 101 -7.84 13.03 3.77
N PHE A 102 -6.95 12.37 3.03
CA PHE A 102 -7.03 10.94 2.76
C PHE A 102 -7.05 10.11 4.04
N LEU A 103 -6.13 10.38 5.00
CA LEU A 103 -6.11 9.69 6.29
C LEU A 103 -7.40 9.92 7.09
N ALA A 104 -7.96 11.13 7.07
CA ALA A 104 -9.24 11.42 7.74
C ALA A 104 -10.39 10.61 7.14
N VAL A 105 -10.45 10.48 5.81
CA VAL A 105 -11.45 9.66 5.11
C VAL A 105 -11.28 8.18 5.45
N VAL A 106 -10.05 7.66 5.46
CA VAL A 106 -9.76 6.27 5.84
C VAL A 106 -10.19 6.01 7.29
N ALA A 107 -9.85 6.92 8.22
CA ALA A 107 -10.24 6.82 9.62
C ALA A 107 -11.78 6.81 9.79
N LEU A 108 -12.49 7.69 9.07
CA LEU A 108 -13.95 7.72 9.04
C LEU A 108 -14.54 6.43 8.46
N ASN A 109 -13.96 5.88 7.39
CA ASN A 109 -14.42 4.63 6.79
C ASN A 109 -14.26 3.45 7.78
N MET A 110 -13.13 3.37 8.49
CA MET A 110 -12.91 2.35 9.51
C MET A 110 -13.91 2.49 10.67
N LEU A 111 -14.16 3.72 11.15
CA LEU A 111 -15.19 3.99 12.16
C LEU A 111 -16.59 3.52 11.70
N ARG A 112 -16.97 3.81 10.46
CA ARG A 112 -18.24 3.34 9.87
C ARG A 112 -18.34 1.84 9.70
N LYS A 113 -17.22 1.13 9.51
CA LYS A 113 -17.20 -0.33 9.34
C LYS A 113 -17.25 -1.06 10.69
N VAL A 114 -16.89 -0.38 11.77
CA VAL A 114 -16.87 -0.90 13.15
C VAL A 114 -18.14 -0.54 13.93
N ALA A 115 -18.80 0.58 13.62
CA ALA A 115 -20.11 0.97 14.13
C ALA A 115 -21.25 0.22 13.41
#